data_AF-A0A099ZSP4-F1
#
_entry.id   AF-A0A099ZSP4-F1
#
_cell.length_a   1.000
_cell.length_b   1.000
_cell.length_c   1.000
_cell.angle_alpha   90.00
_cell.angle_beta   90.00
_cell.angle_gamma   90.00
#
_symmetry.space_group_name_H-M   'P 1'
#
loop_
_entity.id
_entity.type
_entity.pdbx_description
1 polymer ?
#
loop_
_entity_poly.entity_id
_entity_poly.type
_entity_poly.pdbx_seq_one_letter_code
_entity_poly.pdbx_strand_id
1 'polypeptide(L)'
;ALKKLREAANGNDLDTVQQLLEDGTDPCAADDKGRTALHFASCNGNDHIVQLLLDHGADPNQRDGLGNTPLHLAACTNHVPVITTLLRGGARVDALDRAGRTPLHLAKSKLNILQEGLSHSLEAVRLEVKQIIQMLREYLDRLGRHEQKEQLDDLCSKLQMTSTKEQVDEVTDLLASFTSLSLQMQKIEKR
;
A
#
# COMPACT_ATOMS: atom_id res chain seq x y z
N ALA A 1 14.32 10.02 21.79
CA ALA A 1 13.94 8.69 21.28
C ALA A 1 13.02 8.77 20.07
N LEU A 2 11.79 9.28 20.19
CA LEU A 2 10.76 9.22 19.13
C LEU A 2 11.19 9.83 17.78
N LYS A 3 11.78 11.04 17.79
CA LYS A 3 12.34 11.67 16.59
C LYS A 3 13.45 10.83 15.95
N LYS A 4 14.34 10.28 16.78
CA LYS A 4 15.49 9.46 16.35
C LYS A 4 15.02 8.15 15.71
N LEU A 5 13.97 7.51 16.24
CA LEU A 5 13.39 6.29 15.65
C LEU A 5 12.89 6.55 14.22
N ARG A 6 12.19 7.67 14.01
CA ARG A 6 11.69 8.05 12.67
C ARG A 6 12.82 8.39 11.71
N GLU A 7 13.85 9.10 12.17
CA GLU A 7 15.03 9.43 11.36
C GLU A 7 15.81 8.17 10.95
N ALA A 8 16.01 7.23 11.88
CA ALA A 8 16.65 5.94 11.62
C ALA A 8 15.83 5.09 10.63
N ALA A 9 14.51 4.99 10.83
CA ALA A 9 13.61 4.29 9.91
C ALA A 9 13.60 4.91 8.50
N ASN A 10 13.69 6.24 8.40
CA ASN A 10 13.80 6.95 7.13
C ASN A 10 15.16 6.71 6.46
N GLY A 11 16.25 6.63 7.23
CA GLY A 11 17.62 6.43 6.73
C GLY A 11 18.02 4.97 6.48
N ASN A 12 17.11 4.02 6.67
CA ASN A 12 17.40 2.57 6.62
C ASN A 12 18.47 2.11 7.63
N ASP A 13 18.52 2.75 8.80
CA ASP A 13 19.44 2.39 9.90
C ASP A 13 18.79 1.34 10.81
N LEU A 14 18.93 0.06 10.42
CA LEU A 14 18.32 -1.07 11.10
C LEU A 14 18.81 -1.22 12.54
N ASP A 15 20.13 -1.06 12.78
CA ASP A 15 20.75 -1.23 14.09
C ASP A 15 20.21 -0.20 15.10
N THR A 16 20.12 1.08 14.69
CA THR A 16 19.56 2.13 15.55
C THR A 16 18.08 1.91 15.80
N VAL A 17 17.30 1.46 14.80
CA VAL A 17 15.88 1.14 15.00
C VAL A 17 15.73 0.01 16.03
N GLN A 18 16.48 -1.08 15.86
CA GLN A 18 16.42 -2.24 16.75
C GLN A 18 16.76 -1.83 18.19
N GLN A 19 17.89 -1.15 18.39
CA GLN A 19 18.30 -0.72 19.73
C GLN A 19 17.23 0.17 20.39
N LEU A 20 16.66 1.13 19.65
CA LEU A 20 15.64 2.02 20.21
C LEU A 20 14.36 1.28 20.62
N LEU A 21 13.95 0.26 19.86
CA LEU A 21 12.78 -0.55 20.18
C LEU A 21 13.04 -1.47 21.39
N GLU A 22 14.24 -2.05 21.48
CA GLU A 22 14.68 -2.83 22.64
C GLU A 22 14.77 -1.97 23.93
N ASP A 23 15.15 -0.70 23.79
CA ASP A 23 15.14 0.30 24.87
C ASP A 23 13.70 0.75 25.27
N GLY A 24 12.66 0.19 24.65
CA GLY A 24 11.26 0.46 24.98
C GLY A 24 10.68 1.71 24.32
N THR A 25 11.29 2.20 23.22
CA THR A 25 10.70 3.30 22.44
C THR A 25 9.37 2.86 21.83
N ASP A 26 8.32 3.66 22.02
CA ASP A 26 7.01 3.40 21.41
C ASP A 26 7.10 3.43 19.87
N PRO A 27 6.81 2.29 19.18
CA PRO A 27 6.85 2.22 17.72
C PRO A 27 5.72 3.01 17.03
N CYS A 28 4.63 3.31 17.75
CA CYS A 28 3.48 4.07 17.26
C CYS A 28 3.63 5.59 17.42
N ALA A 29 4.78 6.04 17.95
CA ALA A 29 5.05 7.44 18.18
C ALA A 29 5.06 8.28 16.90
N ALA A 30 4.04 9.12 16.77
CA ALA A 30 3.86 10.00 15.62
C ALA A 30 4.60 11.35 15.75
N ASP A 31 4.87 12.00 14.61
CA ASP A 31 5.23 13.42 14.56
C ASP A 31 3.97 14.31 14.51
N ASP A 32 4.16 15.64 14.42
CA ASP A 32 3.06 16.62 14.36
C ASP A 32 2.16 16.46 13.11
N LYS A 33 2.60 15.66 12.13
CA LYS A 33 1.84 15.30 10.94
C LYS A 33 1.25 13.89 11.04
N GLY A 34 1.24 13.27 12.22
CA GLY A 34 0.68 11.93 12.42
C GLY A 34 1.55 10.80 11.85
N ARG A 35 2.78 11.08 11.40
CA ARG A 35 3.64 10.07 10.74
C ARG A 35 4.48 9.32 11.76
N THR A 36 4.42 8.00 11.70
CA THR A 36 5.22 7.09 12.54
C THR A 36 6.46 6.59 11.81
N ALA A 37 7.35 5.89 12.51
CA ALA A 37 8.50 5.23 11.88
C ALA A 37 8.08 4.26 10.77
N LEU A 38 6.93 3.58 10.95
CA LEU A 38 6.37 2.67 9.96
C LEU A 38 5.97 3.38 8.66
N HIS A 39 5.48 4.63 8.74
CA HIS A 39 5.20 5.44 7.54
C HIS A 39 6.47 5.73 6.74
N PHE A 40 7.55 6.14 7.41
CA PHE A 40 8.82 6.46 6.75
C PHE A 40 9.48 5.21 6.14
N ALA A 41 9.56 4.12 6.91
CA ALA A 41 10.12 2.85 6.41
C ALA A 41 9.33 2.32 5.21
N SER A 42 7.99 2.43 5.26
CA SER A 42 7.13 1.97 4.17
C SER A 42 7.27 2.80 2.90
N CYS A 43 7.39 4.13 3.05
CA CYS A 43 7.61 5.04 1.93
C CYS A 43 8.94 4.77 1.22
N ASN A 44 9.99 4.41 1.97
CA ASN A 44 11.35 4.22 1.45
C ASN A 44 11.67 2.77 1.04
N GLY A 45 10.75 1.82 1.26
CA GLY A 45 10.95 0.44 0.84
C GLY A 45 11.80 -0.40 1.80
N ASN A 46 11.95 0.03 3.05
CA ASN A 46 12.84 -0.59 4.03
C ASN A 46 12.16 -1.81 4.69
N ASP A 47 12.01 -2.91 3.95
CA ASP A 47 11.23 -4.10 4.35
C ASP A 47 11.63 -4.70 5.70
N HIS A 48 12.93 -4.82 5.98
CA HIS A 48 13.44 -5.32 7.27
C HIS A 48 13.01 -4.43 8.45
N ILE A 49 13.05 -3.11 8.27
CA ILE A 49 12.62 -2.16 9.29
C ILE A 49 11.10 -2.20 9.46
N VAL A 50 10.35 -2.36 8.37
CA VAL A 50 8.89 -2.53 8.41
C VAL A 50 8.53 -3.78 9.23
N GLN A 51 9.15 -4.92 8.93
CA GLN A 51 8.94 -6.16 9.68
C GLN A 51 9.27 -5.96 11.16
N LEU A 52 10.44 -5.40 11.47
CA LEU A 52 10.88 -5.16 12.84
C LEU A 52 9.90 -4.25 13.61
N LEU A 53 9.42 -3.17 13.00
CA LEU A 53 8.45 -2.28 13.64
C LEU A 53 7.12 -3.01 13.92
N LEU A 54 6.64 -3.85 13.00
CA LEU A 54 5.43 -4.65 13.20
C LEU A 54 5.60 -5.69 14.32
N ASP A 55 6.75 -6.35 14.38
CA ASP A 55 7.06 -7.33 15.43
C ASP A 55 7.09 -6.69 16.83
N HIS A 56 7.43 -5.40 16.91
CA HIS A 56 7.36 -4.61 18.14
C HIS A 56 6.00 -3.94 18.38
N GLY A 57 4.98 -4.23 17.57
CA GLY A 57 3.60 -3.78 17.80
C GLY A 57 3.24 -2.43 17.17
N ALA A 58 3.97 -1.99 16.14
CA ALA A 58 3.54 -0.85 15.34
C ALA A 58 2.16 -1.12 14.70
N ASP A 59 1.26 -0.13 14.75
CA ASP A 59 -0.05 -0.24 14.10
C ASP A 59 0.08 -0.05 12.56
N PRO A 60 -0.15 -1.11 11.74
CA PRO A 60 -0.08 -1.01 10.28
C PRO A 60 -1.20 -0.16 9.67
N ASN A 61 -2.23 0.20 10.45
CA ASN A 61 -3.40 0.95 10.02
C ASN A 61 -3.42 2.38 10.54
N GLN A 62 -2.38 2.82 11.25
CA GLN A 62 -2.30 4.18 11.76
C GLN A 62 -2.31 5.18 10.59
N ARG A 63 -3.10 6.24 10.75
CA ARG A 63 -3.29 7.25 9.70
C ARG A 63 -2.50 8.51 10.00
N ASP A 64 -1.76 8.99 9.01
CA ASP A 64 -1.11 10.29 9.07
C ASP A 64 -2.10 11.46 8.94
N GLY A 65 -1.58 12.68 8.99
CA GLY A 65 -2.32 13.93 8.84
C GLY A 65 -2.94 14.14 7.45
N LEU A 66 -2.69 13.27 6.48
CA LEU A 66 -3.39 13.22 5.19
C LEU A 66 -4.35 12.02 5.10
N GLY A 67 -4.48 11.25 6.18
CA GLY A 67 -5.29 10.05 6.25
C GLY A 67 -4.62 8.81 5.63
N ASN A 68 -3.38 8.93 5.15
CA ASN A 68 -2.63 7.82 4.57
C ASN A 68 -2.21 6.84 5.67
N THR A 69 -2.28 5.55 5.36
CA THR A 69 -1.65 4.48 6.16
C THR A 69 -0.26 4.16 5.62
N PRO A 70 0.58 3.40 6.34
CA PRO A 70 1.82 2.86 5.79
C PRO A 70 1.63 2.16 4.43
N LEU A 71 0.52 1.43 4.25
CA LEU A 71 0.20 0.75 2.99
C LEU A 71 -0.08 1.74 1.84
N HIS A 72 -0.67 2.91 2.11
CA HIS A 72 -0.82 3.97 1.10
C HIS A 72 0.53 4.45 0.58
N LEU A 73 1.49 4.66 1.48
CA LEU A 73 2.82 5.15 1.12
C LEU A 73 3.60 4.09 0.33
N ALA A 74 3.60 2.83 0.80
CA ALA A 74 4.23 1.72 0.10
C ALA A 74 3.65 1.49 -1.31
N ALA A 75 2.33 1.63 -1.46
CA ALA A 75 1.66 1.54 -2.75
C ALA A 75 2.03 2.71 -3.68
N CYS A 76 2.10 3.94 -3.15
CA CYS A 76 2.51 5.13 -3.92
C CYS A 76 3.96 5.06 -4.41
N THR A 77 4.84 4.37 -3.67
CA THR A 77 6.26 4.18 -4.05
C THR A 77 6.56 2.83 -4.68
N ASN A 78 5.54 1.97 -4.82
CA ASN A 78 5.60 0.67 -5.50
C ASN A 78 6.60 -0.32 -4.88
N HIS A 79 6.72 -0.32 -3.55
CA HIS A 79 7.57 -1.26 -2.83
C HIS A 79 6.84 -2.56 -2.51
N VAL A 80 6.80 -3.48 -3.49
CA VAL A 80 6.08 -4.78 -3.39
C VAL A 80 6.44 -5.62 -2.14
N PRO A 81 7.73 -5.75 -1.73
CA PRO A 81 8.07 -6.48 -0.50
C PRO A 81 7.40 -5.87 0.73
N VAL A 82 7.52 -4.55 0.89
CA VAL A 82 6.88 -3.81 1.99
C VAL A 82 5.36 -3.96 1.97
N ILE A 83 4.71 -3.90 0.81
CA ILE A 83 3.26 -4.13 0.66
C ILE A 83 2.91 -5.52 1.22
N THR A 84 3.68 -6.54 0.84
CA THR A 84 3.47 -7.91 1.31
C THR A 84 3.60 -8.02 2.83
N THR A 85 4.65 -7.41 3.38
CA THR A 85 4.94 -7.40 4.82
C THR A 85 3.84 -6.70 5.60
N LEU A 86 3.39 -5.52 5.15
CA LEU A 86 2.29 -4.77 5.77
C LEU A 86 0.97 -5.57 5.74
N LEU A 87 0.65 -6.22 4.62
CA LEU A 87 -0.57 -7.04 4.51
C LEU A 87 -0.54 -8.26 5.44
N ARG A 88 0.62 -8.92 5.55
CA ARG A 88 0.83 -9.98 6.55
C ARG A 88 0.70 -9.45 7.99
N GLY A 89 1.13 -8.22 8.22
CA GLY A 89 0.97 -7.50 9.48
C GLY A 89 -0.47 -7.05 9.78
N GLY A 90 -1.44 -7.24 8.87
CA GLY A 90 -2.84 -6.86 9.08
C GLY A 90 -3.20 -5.47 8.57
N ALA A 91 -2.43 -4.90 7.64
CA ALA A 91 -2.78 -3.65 6.97
C ALA A 91 -4.07 -3.79 6.14
N ARG A 92 -4.94 -2.79 6.25
CA ARG A 92 -6.22 -2.70 5.54
C ARG A 92 -6.04 -2.15 4.14
N VAL A 93 -6.39 -2.99 3.16
CA VAL A 93 -6.38 -2.65 1.72
C VAL A 93 -7.46 -1.63 1.34
N ASP A 94 -8.51 -1.52 2.15
CA ASP A 94 -9.69 -0.68 1.94
C ASP A 94 -9.63 0.64 2.74
N ALA A 95 -8.51 0.90 3.43
CA ALA A 95 -8.32 2.16 4.14
C ALA A 95 -8.40 3.33 3.17
N LEU A 96 -9.06 4.41 3.56
CA LEU A 96 -9.20 5.62 2.75
C LEU A 96 -8.32 6.73 3.29
N ASP A 97 -7.66 7.49 2.44
CA ASP A 97 -7.04 8.77 2.79
C ASP A 97 -8.08 9.90 2.87
N ARG A 98 -7.64 11.15 3.13
CA ARG A 98 -8.52 12.32 3.19
C ARG A 98 -9.19 12.66 1.85
N ALA A 99 -8.63 12.21 0.73
CA ALA A 99 -9.20 12.38 -0.61
C ALA A 99 -10.12 11.21 -1.00
N GLY A 100 -10.40 10.27 -0.09
CA GLY A 100 -11.22 9.09 -0.38
C GLY A 100 -10.49 8.06 -1.24
N ARG A 101 -9.15 8.08 -1.26
CA ARG A 101 -8.34 7.16 -2.06
C ARG A 101 -7.89 5.98 -1.21
N THR A 102 -7.87 4.78 -1.78
CA THR A 102 -7.26 3.58 -1.18
C THR A 102 -5.78 3.50 -1.57
N PRO A 103 -4.98 2.62 -0.94
CA PRO A 103 -3.62 2.36 -1.38
C PRO A 103 -3.53 2.02 -2.88
N LEU A 104 -4.51 1.27 -3.41
CA LEU A 104 -4.54 0.89 -4.82
C LEU A 104 -4.67 2.10 -5.76
N HIS A 105 -5.40 3.15 -5.36
CA HIS A 105 -5.52 4.36 -6.19
C HIS A 105 -4.20 5.13 -6.25
N LEU A 106 -3.42 5.09 -5.15
CA LEU A 106 -2.11 5.75 -5.12
C LEU A 106 -1.10 5.00 -5.98
N ALA A 107 -1.08 3.66 -5.91
CA ALA A 107 -0.26 2.84 -6.81
C ALA A 107 -0.53 3.22 -8.27
N LYS A 108 -1.80 3.31 -8.64
CA LYS A 108 -2.22 3.71 -9.98
C LYS A 108 -1.83 5.14 -10.36
N SER A 109 -1.98 6.11 -9.46
CA SER A 109 -1.66 7.51 -9.78
C SER A 109 -0.18 7.71 -10.12
N LYS A 110 0.71 6.92 -9.49
CA LYS A 110 2.13 6.87 -9.82
C LYS A 110 2.37 6.29 -11.22
N LEU A 111 1.59 5.29 -11.64
CA LEU A 111 1.62 4.74 -13.01
C LEU A 111 1.38 5.83 -14.05
N ASN A 112 0.38 6.68 -13.84
CA ASN A 112 0.02 7.73 -14.79
C ASN A 112 1.11 8.81 -14.92
N ILE A 113 1.83 9.09 -13.83
CA ILE A 113 2.98 10.03 -13.85
C ILE A 113 4.20 9.39 -14.53
N LEU A 114 4.43 8.08 -14.33
CA LEU A 114 5.55 7.35 -14.96
C LEU A 114 5.30 7.02 -16.44
N GLN A 115 4.03 7.04 -16.90
CA GLN A 115 3.63 6.83 -18.30
C GLN A 115 4.08 7.94 -19.26
N GLU A 116 4.37 9.14 -18.76
CA GLU A 116 5.02 10.18 -19.57
C GLU A 116 6.50 9.83 -19.87
N GLY A 117 7.04 8.78 -19.25
CA GLY A 117 8.46 8.44 -19.23
C GLY A 117 8.96 7.40 -20.23
N LEU A 118 8.55 6.11 -20.19
CA LEU A 118 9.22 5.06 -20.99
C LEU A 118 8.35 3.81 -21.26
N SER A 119 8.26 3.40 -22.54
CA SER A 119 7.53 2.18 -22.97
C SER A 119 8.19 0.86 -22.52
N HIS A 120 9.50 0.84 -22.28
CA HIS A 120 10.21 -0.35 -21.76
C HIS A 120 9.94 -0.61 -20.27
N SER A 121 9.44 0.39 -19.53
CA SER A 121 9.01 0.25 -18.14
C SER A 121 7.61 -0.37 -18.01
N LEU A 122 6.78 -0.26 -19.05
CA LEU A 122 5.37 -0.65 -19.01
C LEU A 122 5.17 -2.15 -18.75
N GLU A 123 5.97 -3.04 -19.33
CA GLU A 123 5.86 -4.49 -19.08
C GLU A 123 6.33 -4.90 -17.68
N ALA A 124 7.40 -4.30 -17.17
CA ALA A 124 7.86 -4.54 -15.79
C ALA A 124 6.80 -4.09 -14.77
N VAL A 125 6.23 -2.92 -15.01
CA VAL A 125 5.17 -2.34 -14.19
C VAL A 125 3.85 -3.12 -14.30
N ARG A 126 3.50 -3.64 -15.50
CA ARG A 126 2.34 -4.53 -15.68
C ARG A 126 2.52 -5.84 -14.90
N LEU A 127 3.75 -6.34 -14.81
CA LEU A 127 4.08 -7.52 -14.01
C LEU A 127 3.93 -7.26 -12.51
N GLU A 128 4.33 -6.09 -12.03
CA GLU A 128 4.20 -5.71 -10.61
C GLU A 128 2.74 -5.47 -10.20
N VAL A 129 1.94 -4.80 -11.04
CA VAL A 129 0.49 -4.65 -10.81
C VAL A 129 -0.21 -6.01 -10.82
N LYS A 130 0.18 -6.92 -11.71
CA LYS A 130 -0.31 -8.31 -11.70
C LYS A 130 0.07 -9.03 -10.40
N GLN A 131 1.26 -8.81 -9.85
CA GLN A 131 1.67 -9.39 -8.57
C GLN A 131 0.84 -8.84 -7.40
N ILE A 132 0.58 -7.53 -7.38
CA ILE A 132 -0.27 -6.91 -6.35
C ILE A 132 -1.70 -7.46 -6.42
N ILE A 133 -2.28 -7.57 -7.61
CA ILE A 133 -3.61 -8.15 -7.82
C ILE A 133 -3.64 -9.62 -7.38
N GLN A 134 -2.65 -10.42 -7.77
CA GLN A 134 -2.56 -11.83 -7.35
C GLN A 134 -2.47 -11.97 -5.83
N MET A 135 -1.69 -11.10 -5.17
CA MET A 135 -1.57 -11.08 -3.71
C MET A 135 -2.90 -10.69 -3.04
N LEU A 136 -3.59 -9.67 -3.54
CA LEU A 136 -4.92 -9.27 -3.06
C LEU A 136 -5.95 -10.38 -3.26
N ARG A 137 -5.86 -11.14 -4.37
CA ARG A 137 -6.71 -12.29 -4.67
C ARG A 137 -6.54 -13.38 -3.61
N GLU A 138 -5.30 -13.74 -3.29
CA GLU A 138 -4.98 -14.73 -2.26
C GLU A 138 -5.42 -14.28 -0.87
N TYR A 139 -5.28 -12.99 -0.56
CA TYR A 139 -5.76 -12.42 0.69
C TYR A 139 -7.29 -12.47 0.82
N LEU A 140 -8.02 -12.10 -0.23
CA LEU A 140 -9.48 -12.15 -0.26
C LEU A 140 -10.00 -13.59 -0.18
N ASP A 141 -9.29 -14.56 -0.78
CA ASP A 141 -9.64 -15.98 -0.72
C ASP A 141 -9.56 -16.52 0.71
N ARG A 142 -8.51 -16.14 1.46
CA ARG A 142 -8.37 -16.49 2.89
C ARG A 142 -9.48 -15.90 3.77
N LEU A 143 -10.07 -14.79 3.36
CA LEU A 143 -11.18 -14.14 4.06
C LEU A 143 -12.57 -14.60 3.59
N GLY A 144 -12.67 -15.50 2.60
CA GLY A 144 -13.95 -15.95 2.03
C GLY A 144 -14.71 -14.86 1.26
N ARG A 145 -14.00 -13.81 0.81
CA ARG A 145 -14.57 -12.62 0.14
C ARG A 145 -14.69 -12.87 -1.37
N HIS A 146 -15.57 -13.81 -1.75
CA HIS A 146 -15.65 -14.36 -3.12
C HIS A 146 -16.10 -13.36 -4.18
N GLU A 147 -17.01 -12.44 -3.86
CA GLU A 147 -17.50 -11.43 -4.81
C GLU A 147 -16.42 -10.39 -5.18
N GLN A 148 -15.63 -9.96 -4.19
CA GLN A 148 -14.49 -9.06 -4.44
C GLN A 148 -13.36 -9.76 -5.20
N LYS A 149 -13.19 -11.07 -5.01
CA LYS A 149 -12.23 -11.89 -5.76
C LYS A 149 -12.63 -11.96 -7.24
N GLU A 150 -13.90 -12.18 -7.55
CA GLU A 150 -14.41 -12.22 -8.92
C GLU A 150 -14.23 -10.88 -9.65
N GLN A 151 -14.45 -9.77 -8.95
CA GLN A 151 -14.19 -8.43 -9.50
C GLN A 151 -12.70 -8.16 -9.72
N LEU A 152 -11.83 -8.71 -8.86
CA LEU A 152 -10.39 -8.68 -9.06
C LEU A 152 -9.98 -9.53 -10.28
N ASP A 153 -10.67 -10.65 -10.52
CA ASP A 153 -10.43 -11.56 -11.65
C ASP A 153 -10.84 -10.94 -12.98
N ASP A 154 -11.97 -10.23 -13.01
CA ASP A 154 -12.40 -9.41 -14.16
C ASP A 154 -11.38 -8.30 -14.46
N LEU A 155 -10.84 -7.68 -13.40
CA LEU A 155 -9.84 -6.63 -13.51
C LEU A 155 -8.48 -7.16 -14.02
N CYS A 156 -8.06 -8.33 -13.54
CA CYS A 156 -6.87 -9.03 -14.02
C CYS A 156 -6.99 -9.44 -15.50
N SER A 157 -8.18 -9.91 -15.90
CA SER A 157 -8.47 -10.29 -17.28
C SER A 157 -8.39 -9.10 -18.22
N LYS A 158 -8.94 -7.94 -17.82
CA LYS A 158 -8.84 -6.70 -18.61
C LYS A 158 -7.40 -6.17 -18.69
N LEU A 159 -6.63 -6.25 -17.60
CA LEU A 159 -5.18 -5.95 -17.58
C LEU A 159 -4.33 -6.89 -18.47
N GLN A 160 -4.77 -8.12 -18.75
CA GLN A 160 -4.07 -9.01 -19.68
C GLN A 160 -4.30 -8.64 -21.14
N MET A 161 -5.43 -7.99 -21.47
CA MET A 161 -5.79 -7.61 -22.84
C MET A 161 -5.22 -6.24 -23.25
N THR A 162 -4.52 -5.55 -22.35
CA THR A 162 -4.00 -4.20 -22.59
C THR A 162 -2.57 -4.26 -23.15
N SER A 163 -2.44 -4.00 -24.46
CA SER A 163 -1.16 -3.93 -25.19
C SER A 163 -0.82 -2.53 -25.73
N THR A 164 -1.71 -1.53 -25.60
CA THR A 164 -1.48 -0.17 -26.11
C THR A 164 -1.85 0.93 -25.10
N LYS A 165 -1.36 2.16 -25.37
CA LYS A 165 -1.54 3.36 -24.53
C LYS A 165 -3.01 3.73 -24.28
N GLU A 166 -3.91 3.45 -25.23
CA GLU A 166 -5.36 3.70 -25.09
C GLU A 166 -6.06 2.72 -24.13
N GLN A 167 -5.53 1.52 -23.95
CA GLN A 167 -6.10 0.51 -23.04
C GLN A 167 -5.64 0.74 -21.58
N VAL A 168 -4.61 1.56 -21.37
CA VAL A 168 -4.14 1.96 -20.05
C VAL A 168 -5.13 2.92 -19.37
N ASP A 169 -5.80 3.77 -20.15
CA ASP A 169 -6.93 4.58 -19.67
C ASP A 169 -8.12 3.68 -19.27
N GLU A 170 -8.32 2.56 -19.98
CA GLU A 170 -9.34 1.57 -19.66
C GLU A 170 -9.05 0.80 -18.36
N VAL A 171 -7.79 0.41 -18.14
CA VAL A 171 -7.30 -0.17 -16.87
C VAL A 171 -7.40 0.85 -15.74
N THR A 172 -7.13 2.11 -16.06
CA THR A 172 -7.29 3.23 -15.15
C THR A 172 -8.76 3.33 -14.75
N ASP A 173 -9.68 3.46 -15.68
CA ASP A 173 -11.12 3.53 -15.40
C ASP A 173 -11.64 2.28 -14.66
N LEU A 174 -11.08 1.10 -14.92
CA LEU A 174 -11.43 -0.12 -14.20
C LEU A 174 -10.95 -0.14 -12.75
N LEU A 175 -9.73 0.31 -12.51
CA LEU A 175 -9.22 0.47 -11.14
C LEU A 175 -10.01 1.56 -10.39
N ALA A 176 -10.50 2.59 -11.10
CA ALA A 176 -11.38 3.61 -10.56
C ALA A 176 -12.82 3.09 -10.31
N SER A 177 -13.31 2.12 -11.06
CA SER A 177 -14.59 1.47 -10.76
C SER A 177 -14.47 0.58 -9.51
N PHE A 178 -13.34 -0.11 -9.34
CA PHE A 178 -13.05 -0.89 -8.13
C PHE A 178 -12.92 -0.01 -6.88
N THR A 179 -12.32 1.18 -7.01
CA THR A 179 -12.35 2.26 -6.00
C THR A 179 -13.77 2.55 -5.52
N SER A 180 -14.64 2.82 -6.50
CA SER A 180 -16.00 3.27 -6.26
C SER A 180 -16.81 2.15 -5.63
N LEU A 181 -16.54 0.91 -6.01
CA LEU A 181 -17.15 -0.26 -5.45
C LEU A 181 -16.71 -0.50 -3.99
N SER A 182 -15.40 -0.43 -3.70
CA SER A 182 -14.88 -0.44 -2.32
C SER A 182 -15.55 0.63 -1.44
N LEU A 183 -15.81 1.82 -2.00
CA LEU A 183 -16.52 2.92 -1.34
C LEU A 183 -18.02 2.65 -1.15
N GLN A 184 -18.67 1.97 -2.10
CA GLN A 184 -20.08 1.54 -1.99
C GLN A 184 -20.25 0.46 -0.91
N MET A 185 -19.30 -0.46 -0.76
CA MET A 185 -19.33 -1.49 0.26
C MET A 185 -19.26 -0.90 1.70
N GLN A 186 -18.51 0.18 1.91
CA GLN A 186 -18.50 0.92 3.19
C GLN A 186 -19.86 1.51 3.58
N LYS A 187 -20.74 1.80 2.61
CA LYS A 187 -22.10 2.29 2.89
C LYS A 187 -23.04 1.18 3.30
N ILE A 188 -22.75 -0.06 2.90
CA ILE A 188 -23.54 -1.25 3.22
C ILE A 188 -23.16 -1.77 4.61
N GLU A 189 -21.87 -1.78 4.98
CA GLU A 189 -21.41 -2.22 6.32
C GLU A 189 -21.74 -1.23 7.46
N LYS A 190 -22.19 -0.01 7.15
CA LYS A 190 -22.64 1.00 8.13
C LYS A 190 -24.16 1.01 8.36
N ARG A 191 -24.89 0.02 7.83
CA ARG A 191 -26.33 -0.20 8.07
C ARG A 191 -26.53 -1.49 8.84
#